data_AF-A0A7X5N4T5-F1
#
_entry.id   AF-A0A7X5N4T5-F1
#
_cell.length_a   1.000
_cell.length_b   1.000
_cell.length_c   1.000
_cell.angle_alpha   90.00
_cell.angle_beta   90.00
_cell.angle_gamma   90.00
#
_symmetry.space_group_name_H-M   'P 1'
#
loop_
_entity.id
_entity.type
_entity.pdbx_description
1 polymer ?
#
loop_
_entity_poly.entity_id
_entity_poly.type
_entity_poly.pdbx_seq_one_letter_code
_entity_poly.pdbx_strand_id
1 'polypeptide(L)'
;DLTVYNRYLSGKTVRLLGGSGSLTGDVALNASGDVGSGHAHLRGQGAHLALAGVQMRGDAELQAQLQRADFKTKFFDLSGT
;
A
#
# COMPACT_ATOMS: atom_id res chain seq x y z
N ASP A 1 32.35 6.46 7.82
CA ASP A 1 31.32 5.63 8.43
C ASP A 1 30.04 6.46 8.55
N LEU A 2 28.99 6.12 7.78
CA LEU A 2 27.75 6.91 7.62
C LEU A 2 26.65 6.48 8.61
N THR A 3 26.97 5.60 9.57
CA THR A 3 26.04 5.05 10.57
C THR A 3 25.54 6.06 11.61
N VAL A 4 26.12 7.25 11.69
CA VAL A 4 25.71 8.29 12.67
C VAL A 4 24.44 9.05 12.24
N TYR A 5 24.02 8.96 10.96
CA TYR A 5 23.07 9.94 10.41
C TYR A 5 21.58 9.72 10.60
N ASN A 6 21.07 8.61 11.15
CA ASN A 6 19.59 8.48 11.17
C ASN A 6 18.95 7.79 12.36
N ARG A 7 19.55 8.00 13.54
CA ARG A 7 18.91 7.86 14.86
C ARG A 7 17.59 8.66 15.02
N TYR A 8 17.21 9.49 14.05
CA TYR A 8 15.95 10.24 14.03
C TYR A 8 14.76 9.46 13.43
N LEU A 9 14.94 8.24 12.91
CA LEU A 9 13.90 7.48 12.19
C LEU A 9 12.78 6.90 13.08
N SER A 10 12.94 6.91 14.39
CA SER A 10 11.93 6.46 15.35
C SER A 10 10.84 7.53 15.52
N GLY A 11 9.87 7.56 14.59
CA GLY A 11 8.72 8.47 14.63
C GLY A 11 8.43 9.23 13.33
N LYS A 12 9.18 8.98 12.24
CA LYS A 12 9.02 9.75 11.00
C LYS A 12 7.80 9.29 10.20
N THR A 13 6.72 10.06 10.28
CA THR A 13 5.54 9.88 9.44
C THR A 13 5.90 10.29 8.01
N VAL A 14 5.82 9.35 7.06
CA VAL A 14 5.84 9.67 5.63
C VAL A 14 4.53 10.38 5.31
N ARG A 15 4.60 11.56 4.68
CA ARG A 15 3.41 12.29 4.20
C ARG A 15 3.41 12.34 2.70
N LEU A 16 2.33 11.90 2.07
CA LEU A 16 2.05 12.19 0.67
C LEU A 16 1.53 13.62 0.57
N LEU A 17 2.30 14.48 -0.09
CA LEU A 17 1.99 15.89 -0.33
C LEU A 17 1.26 16.11 -1.66
N GLY A 18 1.33 15.15 -2.59
CA GLY A 18 0.68 15.22 -3.89
C GLY A 18 1.11 14.10 -4.83
N GLY A 19 0.54 14.09 -6.03
CA GLY A 19 0.71 13.05 -7.03
C GLY A 19 -0.62 12.38 -7.37
N SER A 20 -0.59 11.45 -8.31
CA SER A 20 -1.74 10.61 -8.68
C SER A 20 -1.33 9.14 -8.66
N GLY A 21 -2.31 8.25 -8.59
CA GLY A 21 -2.03 6.82 -8.66
C GLY A 21 -3.26 6.00 -9.02
N SER A 22 -2.99 4.78 -9.47
CA SER A 22 -3.99 3.77 -9.80
C SER A 22 -3.69 2.50 -9.04
N LEU A 23 -4.73 1.89 -8.46
CA LEU A 23 -4.69 0.57 -7.86
C LEU A 23 -5.58 -0.36 -8.69
N THR A 24 -5.01 -1.47 -9.16
CA THR A 24 -5.72 -2.54 -9.85
C THR A 24 -5.43 -3.86 -9.17
N GLY A 25 -6.37 -4.80 -9.20
CA GLY A 25 -6.13 -6.13 -8.65
C GLY A 25 -7.32 -7.05 -8.82
N ASP A 26 -7.07 -8.30 -8.48
CA ASP A 26 -8.03 -9.39 -8.48
C ASP A 26 -7.90 -10.21 -7.19
N VAL A 27 -8.99 -10.84 -6.79
CA VAL A 27 -9.04 -11.75 -5.64
C VAL A 27 -9.85 -12.98 -6.00
N ALA A 28 -9.40 -14.14 -5.51
CA ALA A 28 -10.13 -15.39 -5.59
C ALA A 28 -10.65 -15.77 -4.20
N LEU A 29 -11.94 -16.10 -4.13
CA LEU A 29 -12.60 -16.55 -2.89
C LEU A 29 -12.56 -18.07 -2.78
N ASN A 30 -12.44 -18.59 -1.56
CA ASN A 30 -12.61 -20.01 -1.26
C ASN A 30 -14.11 -20.36 -1.15
N ALA A 31 -14.42 -21.64 -0.92
CA ALA A 31 -15.82 -22.11 -0.81
C ALA A 31 -16.59 -21.51 0.38
N SER A 32 -15.89 -20.99 1.39
CA SER A 32 -16.48 -20.28 2.54
C SER A 32 -16.71 -18.79 2.26
N GLY A 33 -16.27 -18.28 1.10
CA GLY A 33 -16.33 -16.86 0.75
C GLY A 33 -15.14 -16.03 1.24
N ASP A 34 -14.12 -16.64 1.84
CA ASP A 34 -12.91 -15.92 2.29
C ASP A 34 -11.93 -15.74 1.13
N VAL A 35 -11.10 -14.70 1.19
CA VAL A 35 -10.02 -14.48 0.21
C VAL A 35 -8.96 -15.59 0.32
N GLY A 36 -8.87 -16.44 -0.70
CA GLY A 36 -7.87 -17.51 -0.79
C GLY A 36 -6.54 -17.00 -1.36
N SER A 37 -6.61 -16.17 -2.40
CA SER A 37 -5.46 -15.57 -3.07
C SER A 37 -5.83 -14.28 -3.78
N GLY A 38 -4.84 -13.49 -4.18
CA GLY A 38 -5.08 -12.31 -5.01
C GLY A 38 -3.80 -11.60 -5.42
N HIS A 39 -3.95 -10.67 -6.35
CA HIS A 39 -2.86 -9.83 -6.86
C HIS A 39 -3.28 -8.37 -6.77
N ALA A 40 -2.34 -7.50 -6.46
CA ALA A 40 -2.54 -6.07 -6.50
C ALA A 40 -1.34 -5.40 -7.15
N HIS A 41 -1.61 -4.41 -7.99
CA HIS A 41 -0.63 -3.57 -8.62
C HIS A 41 -1.00 -2.11 -8.37
N LEU A 42 -0.12 -1.40 -7.66
CA LEU A 42 -0.21 0.02 -7.40
C LEU A 42 0.84 0.74 -8.23
N ARG A 43 0.43 1.76 -8.98
CA ARG A 43 1.32 2.69 -9.68
C ARG A 43 1.02 4.12 -9.25
N GLY A 44 2.06 4.84 -8.86
CA GLY A 44 2.01 6.26 -8.53
C GLY A 44 2.86 7.06 -9.51
N GLN A 45 2.34 8.21 -9.94
CA GLN A 45 3.02 9.16 -10.82
C GLN A 45 3.22 10.49 -10.11
N GLY A 46 4.43 11.03 -10.18
CA GLY A 46 4.78 12.33 -9.59
C GLY A 46 4.50 12.41 -8.09
N ALA A 47 4.65 11.29 -7.37
CA ALA A 47 4.42 11.24 -5.94
C ALA A 47 5.38 12.20 -5.23
N HIS A 48 4.81 13.14 -4.49
CA HIS A 48 5.55 14.10 -3.70
C HIS A 48 5.48 13.68 -2.23
N LEU A 49 6.60 13.30 -1.64
CA LEU A 49 6.69 12.78 -0.29
C LEU A 49 7.48 13.73 0.60
N ALA A 50 7.02 13.93 1.82
CA ALA A 50 7.83 14.49 2.90
C ALA A 50 8.21 13.39 3.89
N LEU A 51 9.51 13.18 4.08
CA LEU A 51 10.07 12.28 5.07
C LEU A 51 11.22 12.99 5.77
N ALA A 52 11.20 13.05 7.10
CA ALA A 52 12.30 13.64 7.86
C ALA A 52 12.61 15.12 7.57
N GLY A 53 11.64 15.89 7.07
CA GLY A 53 11.89 17.26 6.60
C GLY A 53 12.53 17.33 5.19
N VAL A 54 12.75 16.18 4.54
CA VAL A 54 13.19 16.09 3.15
C VAL A 54 11.96 15.90 2.26
N GLN A 55 11.87 16.72 1.21
CA GLN A 55 10.88 16.56 0.15
C GLN A 55 11.49 15.73 -0.99
N MET A 56 10.77 14.70 -1.41
CA MET A 56 11.18 13.80 -2.49
C MET A 56 10.09 13.74 -3.54
N ARG A 57 10.47 13.67 -4.82
CA ARG A 57 9.55 13.46 -5.93
C ARG A 57 9.98 12.25 -6.74
N GLY A 58 9.03 11.40 -7.10
CA GLY A 58 9.30 10.27 -7.98
C GLY A 58 8.05 9.48 -8.32
N ASP A 59 8.20 8.54 -9.24
CA ASP A 59 7.18 7.54 -9.53
C ASP A 59 7.38 6.34 -8.60
N ALA A 60 6.30 5.61 -8.34
CA ALA A 60 6.32 4.43 -7.49
C ALA A 60 5.55 3.28 -8.13
N GLU A 61 6.09 2.07 -8.02
CA GLU A 61 5.40 0.84 -8.43
C GLU A 61 5.50 -0.18 -7.30
N LEU A 62 4.38 -0.79 -6.95
CA LEU A 62 4.30 -1.86 -5.96
C LEU A 62 3.40 -2.98 -6.48
N GLN A 63 3.95 -4.19 -6.52
CA GLN A 63 3.23 -5.40 -6.86
C GLN A 63 3.15 -6.26 -5.60
N ALA A 64 1.94 -6.71 -5.25
CA ALA A 64 1.70 -7.53 -4.09
C ALA A 64 0.95 -8.80 -4.49
N GLN A 65 1.35 -9.91 -3.88
CA GLN A 65 0.63 -11.19 -3.96
C GLN A 65 0.07 -11.47 -2.57
N LEU A 66 -1.23 -11.72 -2.50
CA LEU A 66 -1.88 -12.17 -1.29
C LEU A 66 -1.92 -13.70 -1.32
N GLN A 67 -1.30 -14.32 -0.33
CA GLN A 67 -1.50 -15.73 -0.05
C GLN A 67 -2.22 -15.82 1.30
N ARG A 68 -3.44 -16.37 1.28
CA ARG A 68 -4.27 -16.64 2.47
C ARG A 68 -4.19 -15.54 3.54
N ALA A 69 -4.88 -14.43 3.29
CA ALA A 69 -5.02 -13.39 4.29
C ALA A 69 -6.11 -13.81 5.31
N ASP A 70 -5.73 -13.95 6.58
CA ASP A 70 -6.70 -13.95 7.69
C ASP A 70 -7.25 -12.53 7.82
N PHE A 71 -8.13 -12.14 6.88
CA PHE A 71 -8.95 -10.95 7.03
C PHE A 71 -9.99 -11.24 8.10
N LYS A 72 -9.56 -11.32 9.37
CA LYS A 72 -10.46 -11.30 10.51
C LYS A 72 -11.30 -10.03 10.41
N THR A 73 -12.54 -10.26 9.98
CA THR A 73 -13.63 -9.30 9.89
C THR A 73 -13.39 -8.09 8.98
N LYS A 74 -13.78 -8.22 7.71
CA LYS A 74 -14.36 -7.09 6.96
C LYS A 74 -15.66 -7.55 6.29
N PHE A 75 -16.79 -7.06 6.80
CA PHE A 75 -18.08 -7.16 6.13
C PHE A 75 -17.98 -6.39 4.82
N PHE A 76 -18.08 -7.09 3.69
CA PHE A 76 -18.39 -6.49 2.41
C PHE A 76 -19.85 -6.78 2.13
N ASP A 77 -20.71 -5.80 2.37
CA ASP A 77 -22.08 -5.85 1.90
C ASP A 77 -22.06 -5.65 0.38
N LEU A 78 -22.37 -6.73 -0.34
CA LEU A 78 -22.53 -6.74 -1.80
C LEU A 78 -24.00 -6.88 -2.20
N SER A 79 -24.95 -6.58 -1.31
CA SER A 79 -26.35 -6.50 -1.69
C SER A 79 -26.58 -5.26 -2.56
N GLY A 80 -26.43 -5.46 -3.87
CA GLY A 80 -27.02 -4.58 -4.86
C GLY A 80 -28.52 -4.86 -4.95
N THR A 81 -29.33 -3.89 -4.54
CA THR A 81 -30.69 -3.66 -5.04
C THR A 81 -30.87 -2.17 -5.32
#